data_AF-A0A0Q9YKC4-F1
#
_entry.id   AF-A0A0Q9YKC4-F1
#
_cell.length_a   1.000
_cell.length_b   1.000
_cell.length_c   1.000
_cell.angle_alpha   90.00
_cell.angle_beta   90.00
_cell.angle_gamma   90.00
#
_symmetry.space_group_name_H-M   'P 1'
#
loop_
_entity.id
_entity.type
_entity.pdbx_description
1 polymer ?
#
loop_
_entity_poly.entity_id
_entity_poly.type
_entity_poly.pdbx_seq_one_letter_code
_entity_poly.pdbx_strand_id
1 'polypeptide(L)'
;MKNFRIAVMLNGAEGIDYFEKLSNLKQIESGLQSNQNQSILYYNLKTINESRPFLFRLAMHFSGHSYAFFLDSVLEQVIRRIRSAITSNDLSRDGTVDISLFGFSEGASLARHFGMEFIKKRLIDNMPNELKKYGIKVRLDAEYLLDSVQLSTPVTVSILSPFSLRNYYPRGYYRLDIPQETKAYHAVALDDVHSVNRPALLDIVAGKTEEVWFAGDHLGVGGGHMIPYANVPTVSDDPLQYIVQRASQNGLEFKQSFIDKLEAQKRCNIVSAVHNQSRHDIPVKLREARKVIVKTAEGISAELPLVHESVVDRMNRQNYFPIGLMPFQAMKLVKRNGTLGTVRITAASEAVEVQNKQPKKSVKSNRESPKGSKILPDAKMNGATKLIRGSLSRCFTPRYDKKRLSDGKTHHSQQSSVSILKMQTVSRRKKNIK
;
A
#
# COMPACT_ATOMS: atom_id res chain seq x y z
N MET A 1 -13.21 24.68 20.23
CA MET A 1 -13.59 24.46 18.82
C MET A 1 -13.62 22.97 18.58
N LYS A 2 -14.71 22.41 18.03
CA LYS A 2 -14.76 20.99 17.68
C LYS A 2 -14.13 20.80 16.30
N ASN A 3 -13.17 19.88 16.18
CA ASN A 3 -12.61 19.48 14.90
C ASN A 3 -13.34 18.23 14.40
N PHE A 4 -13.79 18.26 13.16
CA PHE A 4 -14.39 17.11 12.49
C PHE A 4 -13.41 16.56 11.45
N ARG A 5 -13.15 15.26 11.47
CA ARG A 5 -12.18 14.60 10.60
C ARG A 5 -12.87 13.76 9.54
N ILE A 6 -12.34 13.80 8.32
CA ILE A 6 -12.80 12.95 7.23
C ILE A 6 -11.59 12.22 6.66
N ALA A 7 -11.55 10.90 6.81
CA ALA A 7 -10.58 10.04 6.14
C ALA A 7 -11.15 9.55 4.81
N VAL A 8 -10.52 9.92 3.70
CA VAL A 8 -10.88 9.46 2.35
C VAL A 8 -9.82 8.47 1.88
N MET A 9 -10.25 7.29 1.44
CA MET A 9 -9.35 6.17 1.14
C MET A 9 -9.63 5.66 -0.26
N LEU A 10 -8.61 5.69 -1.13
CA LEU A 10 -8.70 5.27 -2.52
C LEU A 10 -7.81 4.03 -2.76
N ASN A 11 -8.43 2.86 -2.89
CA ASN A 11 -7.70 1.63 -3.17
C ASN A 11 -7.42 1.49 -4.67
N GLY A 12 -6.23 0.97 -5.05
CA GLY A 12 -5.80 0.81 -6.43
C GLY A 12 -6.74 -0.05 -7.29
N ALA A 13 -6.63 0.09 -8.62
CA ALA A 13 -7.50 -0.60 -9.58
C ALA A 13 -6.95 -1.96 -10.04
N GLU A 14 -5.68 -2.30 -9.78
CA GLU A 14 -5.06 -3.47 -10.38
C GLU A 14 -5.65 -4.78 -9.85
N GLY A 15 -6.03 -5.65 -10.80
CA GLY A 15 -6.68 -6.95 -10.59
C GLY A 15 -5.84 -8.01 -9.87
N ILE A 16 -4.74 -7.62 -9.24
CA ILE A 16 -3.93 -8.47 -8.35
C ILE A 16 -4.42 -8.38 -6.90
N ASP A 17 -5.32 -7.44 -6.61
CA ASP A 17 -6.22 -7.45 -5.43
C ASP A 17 -7.25 -8.59 -5.56
N TYR A 18 -6.81 -9.84 -5.66
CA TYR A 18 -7.68 -11.00 -5.50
C TYR A 18 -8.32 -11.02 -4.10
N PHE A 19 -7.74 -10.27 -3.15
CA PHE A 19 -8.23 -10.15 -1.79
C PHE A 19 -8.15 -8.70 -1.34
N GLU A 20 -9.09 -7.87 -1.80
CA GLU A 20 -9.31 -6.52 -1.27
C GLU A 20 -9.28 -6.49 0.27
N LYS A 21 -9.81 -7.54 0.91
CA LYS A 21 -9.81 -7.72 2.37
C LYS A 21 -8.41 -7.77 3.01
N LEU A 22 -7.37 -8.00 2.21
CA LEU A 22 -5.98 -8.14 2.63
C LEU A 22 -5.13 -6.90 2.30
N SER A 23 -5.66 -5.89 1.59
CA SER A 23 -4.91 -4.66 1.38
C SER A 23 -4.72 -3.92 2.70
N ASN A 24 -3.55 -3.33 2.90
CA ASN A 24 -3.26 -2.50 4.06
C ASN A 24 -4.25 -1.34 4.16
N LEU A 25 -4.68 -0.80 3.02
CA LEU A 25 -5.69 0.26 3.00
C LEU A 25 -7.04 -0.22 3.57
N LYS A 26 -7.48 -1.43 3.24
CA LYS A 26 -8.69 -2.01 3.81
C LYS A 26 -8.54 -2.33 5.31
N GLN A 27 -7.35 -2.77 5.72
CA GLN A 27 -7.03 -2.98 7.14
C GLN A 27 -7.09 -1.66 7.93
N ILE A 28 -6.52 -0.57 7.40
CA ILE A 28 -6.61 0.77 8.00
C ILE A 28 -8.07 1.21 8.12
N GLU A 29 -8.88 1.05 7.07
CA GLU A 29 -10.30 1.39 7.09
C GLU A 29 -11.05 0.66 8.20
N SER A 30 -10.80 -0.63 8.34
CA SER A 30 -11.45 -1.45 9.36
C SER A 30 -10.93 -1.14 10.77
N GLY A 31 -9.70 -0.64 10.88
CA GLY A 31 -9.07 -0.19 12.12
C GLY A 31 -9.50 1.21 12.58
N LEU A 32 -9.85 2.10 11.66
CA LEU A 32 -10.30 3.46 11.98
C LEU A 32 -11.60 3.45 12.80
N GLN A 33 -11.70 4.36 13.76
CA GLN A 33 -12.88 4.56 14.58
C GLN A 33 -13.85 5.51 13.90
N SER A 34 -15.05 5.04 13.55
CA SER A 34 -16.14 5.93 13.13
C SER A 34 -16.86 6.45 14.37
N ASN A 35 -16.88 7.76 14.57
CA ASN A 35 -17.58 8.40 15.69
C ASN A 35 -18.13 9.78 15.29
N GLN A 36 -18.62 10.55 16.26
CA GLN A 36 -19.21 11.87 16.02
C GLN A 36 -18.21 12.88 15.41
N ASN A 37 -16.92 12.72 15.68
CA ASN A 37 -15.88 13.64 15.23
C ASN A 37 -15.04 13.09 14.06
N GLN A 38 -15.32 11.88 13.59
CA GLN A 38 -14.53 11.22 12.54
C GLN A 38 -15.41 10.38 11.60
N SER A 39 -15.36 10.70 10.31
CA SER A 39 -16.03 9.96 9.24
C SER A 39 -15.02 9.30 8.29
N ILE A 40 -15.41 8.15 7.76
CA ILE A 40 -14.55 7.33 6.88
C ILE A 40 -15.27 7.15 5.55
N LEU A 41 -14.59 7.45 4.45
CA LEU A 41 -15.04 7.24 3.08
C LEU A 41 -14.03 6.35 2.36
N TYR A 42 -14.42 5.11 2.07
CA TYR A 42 -13.55 4.15 1.40
C TYR A 42 -14.09 3.81 0.01
N TYR A 43 -13.20 3.81 -0.97
CA TYR A 43 -13.51 3.53 -2.36
C TYR A 43 -12.52 2.54 -2.95
N ASN A 44 -13.06 1.52 -3.63
CA ASN A 44 -12.28 0.57 -4.41
C ASN A 44 -12.44 0.87 -5.90
N LEU A 45 -11.35 1.28 -6.56
CA LEU A 45 -11.35 1.62 -7.98
C LEU A 45 -11.74 0.45 -8.88
N LYS A 46 -11.44 -0.79 -8.47
CA LYS A 46 -11.87 -1.99 -9.20
C LYS A 46 -13.39 -2.07 -9.32
N THR A 47 -14.11 -1.91 -8.20
CA THR A 47 -15.59 -1.95 -8.18
C THR A 47 -16.21 -0.83 -9.02
N ILE A 48 -15.56 0.33 -9.06
CA ILE A 48 -16.01 1.47 -9.87
C ILE A 48 -15.85 1.17 -11.35
N ASN A 49 -14.70 0.62 -11.75
CA ASN A 49 -14.42 0.25 -13.14
C ASN A 49 -15.38 -0.85 -13.64
N GLU A 50 -15.69 -1.82 -12.78
CA GLU A 50 -16.60 -2.92 -13.12
C GLU A 50 -18.08 -2.48 -13.20
N SER A 51 -18.53 -1.55 -12.35
CA SER A 51 -19.94 -1.14 -12.29
C SER A 51 -20.35 -0.14 -13.37
N ARG A 52 -19.40 0.61 -13.96
CA ARG A 52 -19.69 1.68 -14.94
C ARG A 52 -18.71 1.73 -16.12
N PRO A 53 -18.49 0.62 -16.85
CA PRO A 53 -17.46 0.54 -17.88
C PRO A 53 -17.71 1.52 -19.04
N PHE A 54 -18.97 1.77 -19.40
CA PHE A 54 -19.31 2.72 -20.46
C PHE A 54 -18.97 4.17 -20.08
N LEU A 55 -19.39 4.63 -18.90
CA LEU A 55 -19.12 5.99 -18.44
C LEU A 55 -17.62 6.23 -18.25
N PHE A 56 -16.89 5.22 -17.77
CA PHE A 56 -15.44 5.27 -17.66
C PHE A 56 -14.76 5.47 -19.02
N ARG A 57 -15.16 4.69 -20.03
CA ARG A 57 -14.65 4.82 -21.41
C ARG A 57 -15.02 6.15 -22.03
N LEU A 58 -16.25 6.62 -21.79
CA LEU A 58 -16.73 7.92 -22.29
C LEU A 58 -15.95 9.08 -21.64
N ALA A 59 -15.75 9.02 -20.32
CA ALA A 59 -14.95 9.99 -19.58
C ALA A 59 -13.51 10.03 -20.10
N MET A 60 -12.86 8.86 -20.22
CA MET A 60 -11.55 8.74 -20.85
C MET A 60 -11.50 9.41 -22.22
N HIS A 61 -12.54 9.21 -23.04
CA HIS A 61 -12.59 9.78 -24.39
C HIS A 61 -12.68 11.30 -24.41
N PHE A 62 -13.50 11.91 -23.54
CA PHE A 62 -13.77 13.35 -23.57
C PHE A 62 -12.85 14.18 -22.68
N SER A 63 -12.58 13.72 -21.45
CA SER A 63 -11.80 14.49 -20.49
C SER A 63 -10.32 14.12 -20.50
N GLY A 64 -9.96 12.98 -21.08
CA GLY A 64 -8.65 12.35 -20.87
C GLY A 64 -8.43 11.86 -19.43
N HIS A 65 -9.45 11.97 -18.56
CA HIS A 65 -9.41 11.60 -17.15
C HIS A 65 -10.49 10.54 -16.87
N SER A 66 -10.08 9.28 -16.83
CA SER A 66 -10.93 8.14 -16.44
C SER A 66 -11.71 8.37 -15.14
N TYR A 67 -11.09 9.07 -14.20
CA TYR A 67 -11.59 9.14 -12.82
C TYR A 67 -12.24 10.47 -12.45
N ALA A 68 -12.33 11.47 -13.35
CA ALA A 68 -12.85 12.79 -13.00
C ALA A 68 -14.27 12.73 -12.40
N PHE A 69 -15.21 12.05 -13.07
CA PHE A 69 -16.58 11.86 -12.56
C PHE A 69 -16.64 11.08 -11.26
N PHE A 70 -15.72 10.13 -11.07
CA PHE A 70 -15.62 9.39 -9.83
C PHE A 70 -15.17 10.31 -8.69
N LEU A 71 -14.10 11.08 -8.90
CA LEU A 71 -13.57 12.04 -7.92
C LEU A 71 -14.58 13.15 -7.60
N ASP A 72 -15.39 13.59 -8.57
CA ASP A 72 -16.54 14.47 -8.31
C ASP A 72 -17.53 13.86 -7.32
N SER A 73 -17.86 12.57 -7.50
CA SER A 73 -18.72 11.85 -6.57
C SER A 73 -18.10 11.70 -5.18
N VAL A 74 -16.78 11.51 -5.09
CA VAL A 74 -16.05 11.50 -3.81
C VAL A 74 -16.14 12.86 -3.13
N LEU A 75 -15.90 13.96 -3.85
CA LEU A 75 -16.00 15.32 -3.32
C LEU A 75 -17.42 15.63 -2.83
N GLU A 76 -18.45 15.21 -3.59
CA GLU A 76 -19.83 15.38 -3.18
C GLU A 76 -20.13 14.67 -1.85
N GLN A 77 -19.61 13.44 -1.68
CA GLN A 77 -19.75 12.70 -0.42
C GLN A 77 -19.03 13.39 0.74
N VAL A 78 -17.84 13.97 0.51
CA VAL A 78 -17.15 14.80 1.51
C VAL A 78 -18.03 15.97 1.94
N ILE A 79 -18.57 16.74 0.99
CA ILE A 79 -19.45 17.88 1.28
C ILE A 79 -20.71 17.44 2.03
N ARG A 80 -21.32 16.32 1.65
CA ARG A 80 -22.48 15.75 2.35
C ARG A 80 -22.14 15.36 3.80
N ARG A 81 -20.95 14.81 4.08
CA ARG A 81 -20.52 14.52 5.45
C ARG A 81 -20.35 15.79 6.28
N ILE A 82 -19.77 16.85 5.70
CA ILE A 82 -19.66 18.15 6.37
C ILE A 82 -21.05 18.71 6.70
N ARG A 83 -21.98 18.73 5.74
CA ARG A 83 -23.37 19.19 5.96
C ARG A 83 -24.08 18.35 7.03
N SER A 84 -23.88 17.04 7.03
CA SER A 84 -24.44 16.14 8.05
C SER A 84 -23.91 16.51 9.43
N ALA A 85 -22.59 16.71 9.58
CA ALA A 85 -21.96 17.07 10.86
C ALA A 85 -22.43 18.43 11.41
N ILE A 86 -22.69 19.41 10.53
CA ILE A 86 -23.30 20.69 10.93
C ILE A 86 -24.72 20.46 11.44
N THR A 87 -25.50 19.65 10.72
CA THR A 87 -26.92 19.40 11.03
C THR A 87 -27.08 18.60 12.34
N SER A 88 -26.17 17.67 12.63
CA SER A 88 -26.14 16.90 13.88
C SER A 88 -25.48 17.64 15.05
N ASN A 89 -24.99 18.87 14.85
CA ASN A 89 -24.24 19.66 15.85
C ASN A 89 -22.92 18.98 16.31
N ASP A 90 -22.38 18.10 15.48
CA ASP A 90 -21.05 17.52 15.66
C ASP A 90 -19.95 18.53 15.25
N LEU A 91 -20.24 19.37 14.24
CA LEU A 91 -19.41 20.48 13.80
C LEU A 91 -20.05 21.82 14.20
N SER A 92 -19.41 22.55 15.10
CA SER A 92 -19.87 23.87 15.54
C SER A 92 -19.67 24.94 14.46
N ARG A 93 -20.35 26.09 14.60
CA ARG A 93 -19.96 27.32 13.90
C ARG A 93 -18.48 27.60 14.17
N ASP A 94 -17.78 28.11 13.15
CA ASP A 94 -16.34 28.35 13.16
C ASP A 94 -15.48 27.10 13.44
N GLY A 95 -16.08 25.91 13.29
CA GLY A 95 -15.42 24.63 13.41
C GLY A 95 -14.44 24.36 12.26
N THR A 96 -13.53 23.42 12.49
CA THR A 96 -12.54 23.01 11.49
C THR A 96 -12.82 21.59 11.00
N VAL A 97 -12.74 21.40 9.68
CA VAL A 97 -12.80 20.09 9.03
C VAL A 97 -11.41 19.73 8.53
N ASP A 98 -10.85 18.65 9.07
CA ASP A 98 -9.55 18.13 8.67
C ASP A 98 -9.75 16.91 7.76
N ILE A 99 -9.29 17.01 6.52
CA ILE A 99 -9.40 15.95 5.52
C ILE A 99 -8.06 15.23 5.42
N SER A 100 -8.08 13.93 5.66
CA SER A 100 -6.94 13.03 5.49
C SER A 100 -7.17 12.12 4.28
N LEU A 101 -6.17 11.99 3.42
CA LEU A 101 -6.25 11.15 2.22
C LEU A 101 -5.35 9.94 2.38
N PHE A 102 -5.88 8.77 2.02
CA PHE A 102 -5.11 7.55 1.95
C PHE A 102 -5.21 6.98 0.54
N GLY A 103 -4.14 6.36 0.08
CA GLY A 103 -4.23 5.56 -1.12
C GLY A 103 -3.15 4.50 -1.24
N PHE A 104 -3.45 3.48 -2.04
CA PHE A 104 -2.52 2.43 -2.40
C PHE A 104 -2.42 2.35 -3.93
N SER A 105 -1.20 2.18 -4.45
CA SER A 105 -0.97 1.97 -5.88
C SER A 105 -1.44 3.16 -6.72
N GLU A 106 -2.23 2.92 -7.77
CA GLU A 106 -2.90 3.97 -8.54
C GLU A 106 -3.81 4.84 -7.66
N GLY A 107 -4.43 4.23 -6.63
CA GLY A 107 -5.25 4.93 -5.66
C GLY A 107 -4.48 5.99 -4.87
N ALA A 108 -3.19 5.80 -4.62
CA ALA A 108 -2.33 6.81 -4.01
C ALA A 108 -2.05 8.00 -4.95
N SER A 109 -1.82 7.73 -6.24
CA SER A 109 -1.67 8.79 -7.25
C SER A 109 -2.97 9.58 -7.41
N LEU A 110 -4.12 8.89 -7.37
CA LEU A 110 -5.44 9.51 -7.38
C LEU A 110 -5.73 10.29 -6.10
N ALA A 111 -5.25 9.82 -4.94
CA ALA A 111 -5.39 10.54 -3.68
C ALA A 111 -4.67 11.88 -3.73
N ARG A 112 -3.42 11.91 -4.20
CA ARG A 112 -2.65 13.15 -4.43
C ARG A 112 -3.38 14.10 -5.38
N HIS A 113 -3.84 13.58 -6.51
CA HIS A 113 -4.60 14.37 -7.49
C HIS A 113 -5.90 14.92 -6.91
N PHE A 114 -6.62 14.13 -6.13
CA PHE A 114 -7.83 14.55 -5.43
C PHE A 114 -7.54 15.65 -4.39
N GLY A 115 -6.45 15.51 -3.63
CA GLY A 115 -5.97 16.52 -2.68
C GLY A 115 -5.73 17.87 -3.35
N MET A 116 -5.01 17.88 -4.47
CA MET A 116 -4.71 19.11 -5.21
C MET A 116 -5.92 19.70 -5.95
N GLU A 117 -6.57 18.93 -6.82
CA GLU A 117 -7.58 19.48 -7.73
C GLU A 117 -8.97 19.63 -7.10
N PHE A 118 -9.34 18.74 -6.17
CA PHE A 118 -10.69 18.71 -5.63
C PHE A 118 -10.75 19.31 -4.23
N ILE A 119 -9.85 18.92 -3.34
CA ILE A 119 -9.86 19.47 -1.97
C ILE A 119 -9.30 20.89 -1.97
N LYS A 120 -8.05 21.09 -2.40
CA LYS A 120 -7.40 22.40 -2.33
C LYS A 120 -8.10 23.42 -3.24
N LYS A 121 -8.16 23.17 -4.55
CA LYS A 121 -8.73 24.15 -5.49
C LYS A 121 -10.24 24.30 -5.39
N ARG A 122 -11.01 23.21 -5.29
CA ARG A 122 -12.47 23.28 -5.41
C ARG A 122 -13.20 23.41 -4.07
N LEU A 123 -12.68 22.81 -2.99
CA LEU A 123 -13.33 22.87 -1.68
C LEU A 123 -12.76 23.96 -0.77
N ILE A 124 -11.44 24.15 -0.74
CA ILE A 124 -10.80 25.14 0.13
C ILE A 124 -10.83 26.52 -0.53
N ASP A 125 -10.27 26.65 -1.73
CA ASP A 125 -10.16 27.95 -2.41
C ASP A 125 -11.51 28.44 -2.94
N ASN A 126 -12.38 27.50 -3.34
CA ASN A 126 -13.71 27.79 -3.90
C ASN A 126 -14.85 27.25 -3.01
N MET A 127 -14.69 27.37 -1.68
CA MET A 127 -15.64 26.81 -0.71
C MET A 127 -17.10 27.24 -0.99
N PRO A 128 -18.06 26.29 -0.97
CA PRO A 128 -19.48 26.60 -1.13
C PRO A 128 -19.98 27.67 -0.14
N ASN A 129 -20.77 28.64 -0.62
CA ASN A 129 -21.27 29.78 0.17
C ASN A 129 -22.01 29.36 1.44
N GLU A 130 -22.73 28.24 1.36
CA GLU A 130 -23.39 27.62 2.51
C GLU A 130 -22.42 27.25 3.65
N LEU A 131 -21.23 26.69 3.35
CA LEU A 131 -20.24 26.35 4.36
C LEU A 131 -19.56 27.61 4.90
N LYS A 132 -19.29 28.59 4.02
CA LYS A 132 -18.78 29.92 4.40
C LYS A 132 -19.71 30.62 5.39
N LYS A 133 -21.03 30.51 5.23
CA LYS A 133 -22.04 31.09 6.15
C LYS A 133 -21.91 30.57 7.59
N TYR A 134 -21.40 29.35 7.77
CA TYR A 134 -21.18 28.76 9.09
C TYR A 134 -19.77 29.03 9.65
N GLY A 135 -18.93 29.78 8.93
CA GLY A 135 -17.54 30.05 9.33
C GLY A 135 -16.63 28.83 9.28
N ILE A 136 -17.05 27.75 8.62
CA ILE A 136 -16.30 26.49 8.61
C ILE A 136 -14.96 26.66 7.89
N LYS A 137 -13.89 26.19 8.54
CA LYS A 137 -12.56 26.09 7.95
C LYS A 137 -12.35 24.66 7.46
N VAL A 138 -11.88 24.49 6.24
CA VAL A 138 -11.52 23.17 5.69
C VAL A 138 -10.02 23.14 5.45
N ARG A 139 -9.36 22.05 5.86
CA ARG A 139 -7.93 21.84 5.67
C ARG A 139 -7.69 20.46 5.08
N LEU A 140 -6.73 20.36 4.17
CA LEU A 140 -6.13 19.08 3.79
C LEU A 140 -4.98 18.82 4.76
N ASP A 141 -5.22 17.94 5.73
CA ASP A 141 -4.32 17.70 6.87
C ASP A 141 -3.11 16.87 6.46
N ALA A 142 -3.36 15.66 5.95
CA ALA A 142 -2.29 14.73 5.60
C ALA A 142 -2.66 13.77 4.47
N GLU A 143 -1.63 13.30 3.77
CA GLU A 143 -1.70 12.22 2.78
C GLU A 143 -0.88 11.00 3.24
N TYR A 144 -1.47 9.82 3.17
CA TYR A 144 -0.92 8.54 3.61
C TYR A 144 -0.88 7.57 2.43
N LEU A 145 0.30 7.44 1.85
CA LEU A 145 0.50 6.81 0.55
C LEU A 145 1.21 5.47 0.72
N LEU A 146 0.65 4.43 0.12
CA LEU A 146 1.24 3.11 0.01
C LEU A 146 1.64 2.91 -1.45
N ASP A 147 2.93 2.90 -1.71
CA ASP A 147 3.58 2.60 -2.99
C ASP A 147 2.89 3.23 -4.21
N SER A 148 2.87 4.56 -4.25
CA SER A 148 2.12 5.34 -5.25
C SER A 148 2.65 5.09 -6.65
N VAL A 149 1.87 4.46 -7.51
CA VAL A 149 2.26 4.24 -8.92
C VAL A 149 1.41 5.11 -9.84
N GLN A 150 2.04 5.73 -10.82
CA GLN A 150 1.30 6.34 -11.93
C GLN A 150 1.14 5.26 -13.00
N LEU A 151 -0.10 4.87 -13.29
CA LEU A 151 -0.36 4.07 -14.47
C LEU A 151 0.03 4.89 -15.70
N SER A 152 1.19 4.56 -16.25
CA SER A 152 1.84 5.29 -17.34
C SER A 152 1.30 4.90 -18.71
N THR A 153 0.31 4.00 -18.76
CA THR A 153 -0.31 3.50 -19.99
C THR A 153 -1.77 3.13 -19.76
N PRO A 154 -2.74 3.68 -20.54
CA PRO A 154 -4.03 3.04 -20.63
C PRO A 154 -3.84 1.64 -21.25
N VAL A 155 -4.37 0.62 -20.56
CA VAL A 155 -4.41 -0.81 -20.98
C VAL A 155 -4.97 -1.01 -22.41
N THR A 156 -5.58 0.03 -22.99
CA THR A 156 -6.19 0.07 -24.32
C THR A 156 -5.19 0.09 -25.49
N VAL A 157 -3.92 0.46 -25.31
CA VAL A 157 -2.99 0.69 -26.44
C VAL A 157 -2.36 -0.60 -26.99
N SER A 158 -2.34 -1.70 -26.25
CA SER A 158 -1.86 -2.99 -26.79
C SER A 158 -2.80 -3.56 -27.86
N ILE A 159 -4.11 -3.35 -27.71
CA ILE A 159 -5.16 -3.78 -28.66
C ILE A 159 -5.24 -2.85 -29.88
N LEU A 160 -4.92 -1.56 -29.72
CA LEU A 160 -4.91 -0.57 -30.82
C LEU A 160 -3.54 -0.38 -31.47
N SER A 161 -2.53 -1.17 -31.09
CA SER A 161 -1.18 -1.10 -31.66
C SER A 161 -1.08 -1.27 -33.20
N PRO A 162 -2.01 -1.94 -33.92
CA PRO A 162 -1.97 -1.99 -35.39
C PRO A 162 -2.23 -0.65 -36.08
N PHE A 163 -2.87 0.32 -35.40
CA PHE A 163 -3.35 1.56 -36.03
C PHE A 163 -2.37 2.74 -35.92
N SER A 164 -1.11 2.50 -35.54
CA SER A 164 -0.07 3.55 -35.47
C SER A 164 -0.40 4.77 -34.59
N LEU A 165 -1.42 4.72 -33.73
CA LEU A 165 -1.75 5.76 -32.74
C LEU A 165 -0.83 5.71 -31.51
N ARG A 166 0.42 5.27 -31.69
CA ARG A 166 1.25 4.71 -30.61
C ARG A 166 1.83 5.74 -29.63
N ASN A 167 1.79 7.05 -29.91
CA ASN A 167 2.70 7.98 -29.22
C ASN A 167 2.09 9.29 -28.67
N TYR A 168 0.77 9.41 -28.51
CA TYR A 168 0.19 10.64 -27.98
C TYR A 168 -0.77 10.39 -26.81
N TYR A 169 -0.21 9.98 -25.68
CA TYR A 169 -0.83 10.27 -24.38
C TYR A 169 0.25 10.83 -23.47
N PRO A 170 0.21 12.14 -23.14
CA PRO A 170 1.22 12.76 -22.32
C PRO A 170 1.19 12.11 -20.93
N ARG A 171 2.34 11.55 -20.53
CA ARG A 171 2.67 11.39 -19.11
C ARG A 171 2.47 12.77 -18.47
N GLY A 172 1.58 12.91 -17.48
CA GLY A 172 1.44 14.19 -16.76
C GLY A 172 0.04 14.65 -16.37
N TYR A 173 -0.99 13.79 -16.40
CA TYR A 173 -2.34 14.25 -16.06
C TYR A 173 -2.61 14.35 -14.55
N TYR A 174 -2.02 13.47 -13.74
CA TYR A 174 -2.17 13.57 -12.28
C TYR A 174 -1.31 14.69 -11.72
N ARG A 175 -1.95 15.58 -10.98
CA ARG A 175 -1.28 16.60 -10.17
C ARG A 175 -0.85 15.97 -8.86
N LEU A 176 0.43 15.68 -8.78
CA LEU A 176 1.01 14.93 -7.67
C LEU A 176 1.71 15.81 -6.63
N ASP A 177 1.69 17.12 -6.83
CA ASP A 177 2.23 18.07 -5.87
C ASP A 177 1.56 17.89 -4.50
N ILE A 178 2.28 18.11 -3.41
CA ILE A 178 1.70 18.15 -2.06
C ILE A 178 1.45 19.61 -1.68
N PRO A 179 0.22 20.04 -1.32
CA PRO A 179 -0.04 21.42 -0.92
C PRO A 179 0.88 21.89 0.20
N GLN A 180 1.18 23.19 0.25
CA GLN A 180 2.15 23.77 1.19
C GLN A 180 1.88 23.40 2.66
N GLU A 181 0.61 23.36 3.07
CA GLU A 181 0.17 23.13 4.45
C GLU A 181 -0.12 21.65 4.79
N THR A 182 0.08 20.73 3.82
CA THR A 182 -0.33 19.33 3.95
C THR A 182 0.87 18.44 4.25
N LYS A 183 0.76 17.57 5.25
CA LYS A 183 1.80 16.56 5.52
C LYS A 183 1.65 15.38 4.55
N ALA A 184 2.74 14.70 4.22
CA ALA A 184 2.66 13.49 3.40
C ALA A 184 3.59 12.40 3.92
N TYR A 185 3.06 11.18 4.03
CA TYR A 185 3.80 9.99 4.46
C TYR A 185 3.68 8.93 3.39
N HIS A 186 4.81 8.52 2.81
CA HIS A 186 4.84 7.58 1.70
C HIS A 186 5.66 6.36 2.08
N ALA A 187 5.02 5.20 2.16
CA ALA A 187 5.71 3.92 2.26
C ALA A 187 5.97 3.39 0.84
N VAL A 188 7.22 3.06 0.51
CA VAL A 188 7.65 2.70 -0.85
C VAL A 188 8.30 1.32 -0.86
N ALA A 189 7.96 0.50 -1.85
CA ALA A 189 8.53 -0.84 -2.00
C ALA A 189 9.97 -0.79 -2.57
N LEU A 190 10.91 -1.51 -1.94
CA LEU A 190 12.28 -1.66 -2.40
C LEU A 190 12.45 -2.73 -3.49
N ASP A 191 11.73 -3.84 -3.39
CA ASP A 191 12.01 -5.06 -4.17
C ASP A 191 11.07 -5.28 -5.35
N ASP A 192 10.22 -4.30 -5.66
CA ASP A 192 9.39 -4.40 -6.86
C ASP A 192 10.23 -4.20 -8.12
N VAL A 193 10.00 -5.05 -9.12
CA VAL A 193 10.78 -5.12 -10.36
C VAL A 193 9.98 -4.69 -11.59
N HIS A 194 8.70 -4.34 -11.46
CA HIS A 194 7.89 -3.93 -12.60
C HIS A 194 8.35 -2.55 -13.11
N SER A 195 9.02 -2.52 -14.27
CA SER A 195 9.54 -1.27 -14.83
C SER A 195 8.45 -0.24 -15.17
N VAL A 196 7.20 -0.69 -15.32
CA VAL A 196 6.01 0.14 -15.56
C VAL A 196 5.41 0.72 -14.27
N ASN A 197 5.67 0.09 -13.12
CA ASN A 197 5.15 0.49 -11.81
C ASN A 197 6.20 1.27 -11.03
N ARG A 198 6.75 2.32 -11.67
CA ARG A 198 7.67 3.21 -10.97
C ARG A 198 6.90 4.06 -9.97
N PRO A 199 7.34 4.11 -8.70
CA PRO A 199 6.66 4.90 -7.71
C PRO A 199 6.81 6.39 -8.04
N ALA A 200 5.74 7.15 -7.89
CA ALA A 200 5.76 8.59 -7.94
C ALA A 200 6.26 9.10 -6.58
N LEU A 201 7.56 9.34 -6.49
CA LEU A 201 8.19 9.76 -5.23
C LEU A 201 7.74 11.16 -4.79
N LEU A 202 7.84 11.43 -3.48
CA LEU A 202 7.60 12.74 -2.88
C LEU A 202 8.81 13.66 -3.03
N ASP A 203 8.58 14.96 -3.12
CA ASP A 203 9.63 15.95 -2.90
C ASP A 203 9.79 16.16 -1.40
N ILE A 204 10.98 15.89 -0.88
CA ILE A 204 11.25 15.90 0.55
C ILE A 204 11.38 17.33 1.07
N VAL A 205 10.46 17.69 1.96
CA VAL A 205 10.42 18.90 2.77
C VAL A 205 10.47 18.51 4.24
N ALA A 206 11.51 18.93 4.94
CA ALA A 206 11.76 18.57 6.34
C ALA A 206 10.55 18.89 7.24
N GLY A 207 10.16 17.91 8.08
CA GLY A 207 9.03 18.02 9.01
C GLY A 207 7.65 17.94 8.36
N LYS A 208 7.55 17.89 7.03
CA LYS A 208 6.29 17.90 6.29
C LYS A 208 6.07 16.62 5.50
N THR A 209 7.07 16.18 4.75
CA THR A 209 6.98 14.97 3.92
C THR A 209 7.99 13.94 4.36
N GLU A 210 7.57 12.69 4.45
CA GLU A 210 8.41 11.57 4.86
C GLU A 210 8.20 10.40 3.90
N GLU A 211 9.21 10.07 3.11
CA GLU A 211 9.22 8.92 2.22
C GLU A 211 10.13 7.83 2.80
N VAL A 212 9.54 6.67 3.12
CA VAL A 212 10.21 5.58 3.80
C VAL A 212 10.20 4.34 2.92
N TRP A 213 11.37 3.77 2.71
CA TRP A 213 11.55 2.55 1.92
C TRP A 213 11.41 1.30 2.81
N PHE A 214 10.63 0.33 2.32
CA PHE A 214 10.32 -0.94 2.98
C PHE A 214 10.69 -2.14 2.10
N ALA A 215 11.02 -3.25 2.74
CA ALA A 215 11.27 -4.53 2.06
C ALA A 215 9.96 -5.09 1.49
N GLY A 216 10.04 -5.79 0.36
CA GLY A 216 8.90 -6.34 -0.36
C GLY A 216 8.68 -5.71 -1.73
N ASP A 217 7.85 -6.37 -2.53
CA ASP A 217 7.33 -5.84 -3.79
C ASP A 217 6.16 -4.88 -3.55
N HIS A 218 5.46 -4.49 -4.61
CA HIS A 218 4.31 -3.58 -4.56
C HIS A 218 3.26 -3.99 -3.51
N LEU A 219 2.90 -5.28 -3.49
CA LEU A 219 1.96 -5.85 -2.52
C LEU A 219 2.62 -6.09 -1.15
N GLY A 220 3.95 -6.23 -1.11
CA GLY A 220 4.71 -6.24 0.12
C GLY A 220 4.64 -4.93 0.90
N VAL A 221 4.26 -3.82 0.25
CA VAL A 221 3.95 -2.55 0.92
C VAL A 221 2.46 -2.28 1.00
N GLY A 222 1.73 -2.56 -0.08
CA GLY A 222 0.28 -2.36 -0.16
C GLY A 222 -0.59 -3.35 0.59
N GLY A 223 -0.05 -4.49 0.98
CA GLY A 223 -0.83 -5.68 1.34
C GLY A 223 -1.37 -6.40 0.10
N GLY A 224 -2.20 -7.43 0.31
CA GLY A 224 -2.86 -8.17 -0.77
C GLY A 224 -2.20 -9.50 -1.17
N HIS A 225 -1.01 -9.84 -0.64
CA HIS A 225 -0.44 -11.18 -0.82
C HIS A 225 -1.34 -12.26 -0.21
N MET A 226 -1.56 -13.34 -0.95
CA MET A 226 -2.19 -14.54 -0.40
C MET A 226 -1.26 -15.19 0.60
N ILE A 227 -1.63 -15.15 1.87
CA ILE A 227 -0.90 -15.86 2.91
C ILE A 227 -1.49 -17.28 3.00
N PRO A 228 -0.66 -18.34 2.92
CA PRO A 228 -1.14 -19.71 2.99
C PRO A 228 -1.81 -20.05 4.34
N TYR A 229 -1.53 -19.27 5.39
CA TYR A 229 -2.09 -19.46 6.73
C TYR A 229 -2.54 -18.13 7.33
N ALA A 230 -3.73 -18.13 7.94
CA ALA A 230 -4.19 -17.00 8.74
C ALA A 230 -3.21 -16.77 9.91
N ASN A 231 -2.92 -15.50 10.22
CA ASN A 231 -2.06 -15.05 11.31
C ASN A 231 -0.55 -15.24 11.12
N VAL A 232 -0.08 -15.58 9.92
CA VAL A 232 1.36 -15.46 9.62
C VAL A 232 1.66 -14.01 9.28
N PRO A 233 2.57 -13.36 10.02
CA PRO A 233 2.93 -11.98 9.75
C PRO A 233 3.56 -11.82 8.37
N THR A 234 3.33 -10.67 7.77
CA THR A 234 3.77 -10.38 6.40
C THR A 234 4.75 -9.21 6.36
N VAL A 235 5.51 -9.12 5.26
CA VAL A 235 6.33 -7.94 4.97
C VAL A 235 5.50 -6.65 4.97
N SER A 236 4.21 -6.72 4.60
CA SER A 236 3.28 -5.58 4.57
C SER A 236 2.79 -5.11 5.93
N ASP A 237 3.04 -5.85 7.01
CA ASP A 237 2.63 -5.41 8.34
C ASP A 237 3.48 -4.23 8.85
N ASP A 238 4.75 -4.12 8.45
CA ASP A 238 5.62 -3.00 8.82
C ASP A 238 5.15 -1.65 8.22
N PRO A 239 4.89 -1.54 6.89
CA PRO A 239 4.36 -0.30 6.31
C PRO A 239 2.93 0.02 6.80
N LEU A 240 2.11 -0.99 7.11
CA LEU A 240 0.81 -0.78 7.75
C LEU A 240 0.97 -0.08 9.12
N GLN A 241 1.84 -0.60 9.98
CA GLN A 241 2.11 -0.02 11.29
C GLN A 241 2.64 1.40 11.18
N TYR A 242 3.56 1.64 10.25
CA TYR A 242 4.11 2.97 9.98
C TYR A 242 3.01 3.97 9.61
N ILE A 243 2.17 3.66 8.63
CA ILE A 243 1.09 4.56 8.21
C ILE A 243 0.08 4.79 9.35
N VAL A 244 -0.30 3.76 10.09
CA VAL A 244 -1.22 3.88 11.25
C VAL A 244 -0.61 4.75 12.35
N GLN A 245 0.68 4.62 12.61
CA GLN A 245 1.38 5.45 13.58
C GLN A 245 1.37 6.93 13.15
N ARG A 246 1.71 7.23 11.89
CA ARG A 246 1.68 8.60 11.36
C ARG A 246 0.27 9.18 11.36
N ALA A 247 -0.73 8.39 10.99
CA ALA A 247 -2.14 8.77 11.04
C ALA A 247 -2.60 9.12 12.46
N SER A 248 -2.24 8.27 13.43
CA SER A 248 -2.55 8.50 14.85
C SER A 248 -1.86 9.77 15.39
N GLN A 249 -0.61 10.02 14.99
CA GLN A 249 0.14 11.23 15.36
C GLN A 249 -0.49 12.53 14.82
N ASN A 250 -1.24 12.47 13.72
CA ASN A 250 -2.02 13.58 13.18
C ASN A 250 -3.47 13.62 13.70
N GLY A 251 -3.79 12.78 14.69
CA GLY A 251 -5.06 12.83 15.41
C GLY A 251 -6.19 12.04 14.77
N LEU A 252 -5.92 11.13 13.82
CA LEU A 252 -6.91 10.12 13.45
C LEU A 252 -7.04 9.07 14.54
N GLU A 253 -8.28 8.71 14.86
CA GLU A 253 -8.59 7.77 15.93
C GLU A 253 -8.76 6.35 15.36
N PHE A 254 -8.07 5.39 15.96
CA PHE A 254 -8.17 3.97 15.64
C PHE A 254 -8.77 3.21 16.82
N LYS A 255 -9.47 2.11 16.52
CA LYS A 255 -9.98 1.19 17.53
C LYS A 255 -8.82 0.61 18.33
N GLN A 256 -8.92 0.61 19.66
CA GLN A 256 -7.86 0.07 20.53
C GLN A 256 -7.50 -1.38 20.18
N SER A 257 -8.50 -2.22 19.92
CA SER A 257 -8.28 -3.63 19.52
C SER A 257 -7.49 -3.78 18.22
N PHE A 258 -7.56 -2.81 17.31
CA PHE A 258 -6.75 -2.79 16.10
C PHE A 258 -5.30 -2.41 16.41
N ILE A 259 -5.10 -1.41 17.27
CA ILE A 259 -3.76 -1.01 17.74
C ILE A 259 -3.09 -2.19 18.47
N ASP A 260 -3.77 -2.81 19.44
CA ASP A 260 -3.24 -3.94 20.20
C ASP A 260 -2.82 -5.11 19.28
N LYS A 261 -3.62 -5.39 18.24
CA LYS A 261 -3.31 -6.39 17.22
C LYS A 261 -2.01 -6.04 16.49
N LEU A 262 -1.85 -4.80 16.03
CA LEU A 262 -0.64 -4.35 15.35
C LEU A 262 0.59 -4.43 16.27
N GLU A 263 0.44 -4.09 17.54
CA GLU A 263 1.52 -4.18 18.51
C GLU A 263 1.98 -5.62 18.75
N ALA A 264 1.05 -6.56 18.83
CA ALA A 264 1.35 -7.98 18.94
C ALA A 264 2.10 -8.52 17.71
N GLN A 265 1.87 -7.95 16.52
CA GLN A 265 2.52 -8.35 15.27
C GLN A 265 3.96 -7.80 15.11
N LYS A 266 4.34 -6.73 15.83
CA LYS A 266 5.67 -6.05 15.73
C LYS A 266 6.88 -6.99 15.73
N ARG A 267 6.80 -8.13 16.41
CA ARG A 267 7.95 -9.02 16.67
C ARG A 267 8.16 -10.11 15.62
N CYS A 268 7.18 -10.36 14.76
CA CYS A 268 7.14 -11.60 13.98
C CYS A 268 7.47 -11.43 12.49
N ASN A 269 7.58 -10.18 12.01
CA ASN A 269 7.73 -9.89 10.57
C ASN A 269 9.13 -10.18 10.02
N ILE A 270 10.18 -10.08 10.83
CA ILE A 270 11.58 -10.10 10.36
C ILE A 270 11.93 -11.41 9.65
N VAL A 271 11.25 -12.52 9.99
CA VAL A 271 11.48 -13.83 9.40
C VAL A 271 10.57 -14.15 8.21
N SER A 272 9.53 -13.33 7.97
CA SER A 272 8.57 -13.58 6.89
C SER A 272 9.27 -13.56 5.54
N ALA A 273 8.88 -14.45 4.63
CA ALA A 273 9.44 -14.48 3.29
C ALA A 273 9.18 -13.14 2.59
N VAL A 274 10.24 -12.52 2.07
CA VAL A 274 10.09 -11.46 1.09
C VAL A 274 9.62 -12.14 -0.18
N HIS A 275 8.38 -11.86 -0.57
CA HIS A 275 7.84 -12.28 -1.85
C HIS A 275 8.54 -11.49 -2.96
N ASN A 276 9.80 -11.84 -3.20
CA ASN A 276 10.47 -11.56 -4.45
C ASN A 276 9.95 -12.63 -5.40
N GLN A 277 8.66 -12.53 -5.76
CA GLN A 277 8.12 -13.44 -6.75
C GLN A 277 9.02 -13.23 -7.97
N SER A 278 9.80 -14.25 -8.30
CA SER A 278 10.23 -14.46 -9.66
C SER A 278 8.94 -14.52 -10.46
N ARG A 279 8.44 -13.35 -10.83
CA ARG A 279 7.20 -13.15 -11.54
C ARG A 279 7.49 -13.58 -12.95
N HIS A 280 7.53 -14.90 -13.14
CA HIS A 280 7.78 -15.56 -14.40
C HIS A 280 6.77 -15.09 -15.46
N ASP A 281 5.62 -14.57 -15.02
CA ASP A 281 4.59 -13.88 -15.79
C ASP A 281 5.02 -12.50 -16.33
N ILE A 282 5.97 -11.79 -15.70
CA ILE A 282 6.53 -10.55 -16.25
C ILE A 282 7.65 -10.89 -17.24
N PRO A 283 7.61 -10.41 -18.49
CA PRO A 283 8.72 -10.52 -19.43
C PRO A 283 10.02 -9.95 -18.84
N VAL A 284 11.15 -10.64 -19.01
CA VAL A 284 12.46 -10.21 -18.46
C VAL A 284 12.82 -8.77 -18.81
N LYS A 285 12.50 -8.32 -20.03
CA LYS A 285 12.72 -6.93 -20.51
C LYS A 285 11.93 -5.86 -19.74
N LEU A 286 10.90 -6.25 -18.99
CA LEU A 286 10.09 -5.37 -18.13
C LEU A 286 10.47 -5.50 -16.66
N ARG A 287 11.51 -6.28 -16.34
CA ARG A 287 12.04 -6.40 -14.98
C ARG A 287 13.23 -5.46 -14.81
N GLU A 288 13.06 -4.45 -13.97
CA GLU A 288 14.12 -3.52 -13.59
C GLU A 288 14.04 -3.28 -12.09
N ALA A 289 15.16 -3.48 -11.37
CA ALA A 289 15.21 -3.17 -9.96
C ALA A 289 14.90 -1.69 -9.73
N ARG A 290 14.13 -1.39 -8.69
CA ARG A 290 13.85 0.00 -8.32
C ARG A 290 15.12 0.74 -7.94
N LYS A 291 15.24 1.95 -8.48
CA LYS A 291 16.29 2.89 -8.13
C LYS A 291 15.82 3.70 -6.93
N VAL A 292 16.52 3.54 -5.82
CA VAL A 292 16.30 4.36 -4.63
C VAL A 292 16.93 5.71 -4.89
N ILE A 293 16.12 6.76 -4.87
CA ILE A 293 16.55 8.16 -5.01
C ILE A 293 15.78 9.00 -4.00
N VAL A 294 16.36 10.12 -3.58
CA VAL A 294 15.67 11.14 -2.79
C VAL A 294 15.37 12.32 -3.70
N LYS A 295 14.11 12.74 -3.77
CA LYS A 295 13.73 13.94 -4.54
C LYS A 295 13.53 15.13 -3.60
N THR A 296 13.82 16.31 -4.11
CA THR A 296 13.59 17.62 -3.51
C THR A 296 12.99 18.53 -4.59
N ALA A 297 12.55 19.74 -4.22
CA ALA A 297 12.02 20.69 -5.20
C ALA A 297 13.06 21.04 -6.30
N GLU A 298 14.35 20.96 -5.95
CA GLU A 298 15.49 21.23 -6.83
C GLU A 298 15.89 20.03 -7.70
N GLY A 299 15.26 18.87 -7.51
CA GLY A 299 15.54 17.64 -8.28
C GLY A 299 16.03 16.48 -7.41
N ILE A 300 16.89 15.63 -7.98
CA ILE A 300 17.48 14.48 -7.25
C ILE A 300 18.50 15.01 -6.24
N SER A 301 18.28 14.70 -4.97
CA SER A 301 19.12 15.12 -3.86
C SER A 301 20.20 14.08 -3.54
N ALA A 302 21.34 14.57 -3.00
CA ALA A 302 22.40 13.74 -2.43
C ALA A 302 22.08 13.27 -0.99
N GLU A 303 20.91 13.64 -0.45
CA GLU A 303 20.47 13.17 0.86
C GLU A 303 20.38 11.65 0.93
N LEU A 304 20.67 11.11 2.12
CA LEU A 304 20.54 9.69 2.40
C LEU A 304 19.05 9.27 2.37
N PRO A 305 18.70 8.15 1.74
CA PRO A 305 17.34 7.64 1.74
C PRO A 305 16.92 7.27 3.16
N LEU A 306 15.64 7.45 3.46
CA LEU A 306 15.03 7.03 4.72
C LEU A 306 14.46 5.63 4.56
N VAL A 307 14.94 4.70 5.38
CA VAL A 307 14.62 3.28 5.31
C VAL A 307 14.05 2.82 6.65
N HIS A 308 13.05 1.95 6.62
CA HIS A 308 12.48 1.40 7.85
C HIS A 308 13.44 0.40 8.51
N GLU A 309 13.52 0.38 9.85
CA GLU A 309 14.45 -0.51 10.58
C GLU A 309 14.28 -2.00 10.28
N SER A 310 13.08 -2.42 9.89
CA SER A 310 12.84 -3.81 9.51
C SER A 310 13.61 -4.26 8.26
N VAL A 311 14.00 -3.33 7.38
CA VAL A 311 14.88 -3.62 6.22
C VAL A 311 16.26 -4.03 6.72
N VAL A 312 16.83 -3.25 7.65
CA VAL A 312 18.14 -3.53 8.24
C VAL A 312 18.12 -4.82 9.06
N ASP A 313 17.05 -5.03 9.84
CA ASP A 313 16.84 -6.28 10.58
C ASP A 313 16.89 -7.50 9.65
N ARG A 314 16.27 -7.40 8.47
CA ARG A 314 16.28 -8.47 7.44
C ARG A 314 17.64 -8.64 6.79
N MET A 315 18.33 -7.54 6.44
CA MET A 315 19.69 -7.61 5.88
C MET A 315 20.62 -8.38 6.81
N ASN A 316 20.50 -8.15 8.11
CA ASN A 316 21.33 -8.81 9.13
C ASN A 316 20.96 -10.27 9.40
N ARG A 317 19.71 -10.71 9.12
CA ARG A 317 19.22 -12.04 9.54
C ARG A 317 18.88 -13.00 8.40
N GLN A 318 18.62 -12.50 7.19
CA GLN A 318 18.02 -13.30 6.11
C GLN A 318 18.82 -13.34 4.82
N ASN A 319 20.10 -12.93 4.81
CA ASN A 319 20.87 -12.75 3.57
C ASN A 319 20.10 -11.91 2.54
N TYR A 320 19.34 -10.94 3.03
CA TYR A 320 18.51 -10.07 2.20
C TYR A 320 19.34 -8.86 1.78
N PHE A 321 19.53 -8.68 0.48
CA PHE A 321 20.36 -7.61 -0.08
C PHE A 321 19.57 -6.83 -1.13
N PRO A 322 18.80 -5.80 -0.73
CA PRO A 322 17.99 -5.02 -1.66
C PRO A 322 18.90 -4.29 -2.66
N ILE A 323 18.75 -4.64 -3.94
CA ILE A 323 19.61 -4.12 -5.03
C ILE A 323 19.58 -2.59 -5.07
N GLY A 324 18.41 -1.98 -4.85
CA GLY A 324 18.24 -0.53 -4.86
C GLY A 324 19.06 0.23 -3.80
N LEU A 325 19.47 -0.43 -2.71
CA LEU A 325 20.27 0.18 -1.64
C LEU A 325 21.78 -0.07 -1.79
N MET A 326 22.22 -0.95 -2.68
CA MET A 326 23.65 -1.25 -2.87
C MET A 326 24.53 -0.04 -3.22
N PRO A 327 24.05 1.00 -3.94
CA PRO A 327 24.88 2.18 -4.21
C PRO A 327 25.17 3.07 -2.99
N PHE A 328 24.50 2.86 -1.86
CA PHE A 328 24.61 3.72 -0.68
C PHE A 328 25.60 3.16 0.34
N GLN A 329 26.42 4.03 0.94
CA GLN A 329 27.31 3.67 2.05
C GLN A 329 26.64 3.85 3.42
N ALA A 330 25.54 4.61 3.47
CA ALA A 330 24.77 4.87 4.67
C ALA A 330 23.30 5.17 4.30
N MET A 331 22.42 5.05 5.28
CA MET A 331 21.00 5.40 5.14
C MET A 331 20.47 6.00 6.44
N LYS A 332 19.45 6.87 6.34
CA LYS A 332 18.66 7.31 7.48
C LYS A 332 17.71 6.16 7.85
N LEU A 333 17.51 5.95 9.15
CA LEU A 333 16.66 4.89 9.67
C LEU A 333 15.42 5.50 10.33
N VAL A 334 14.23 4.99 10.03
CA VAL A 334 13.05 5.18 10.87
C VAL A 334 12.79 3.91 11.67
N LYS A 335 12.77 4.04 12.99
CA LYS A 335 12.50 2.92 13.91
C LYS A 335 10.99 2.72 14.06
N ARG A 336 10.55 1.54 14.53
CA ARG A 336 9.11 1.23 14.78
C ARG A 336 8.46 2.15 15.82
N ASN A 337 9.25 2.81 16.67
CA ASN A 337 8.77 3.83 17.60
C ASN A 337 8.67 5.24 16.98
N GLY A 338 8.96 5.37 15.68
CA GLY A 338 8.93 6.62 14.92
C GLY A 338 10.18 7.50 15.06
N THR A 339 11.17 7.10 15.86
CA THR A 339 12.43 7.86 16.02
C THR A 339 13.36 7.67 14.83
N LEU A 340 14.15 8.71 14.55
CA LEU A 340 15.13 8.70 13.46
C LEU A 340 16.51 8.24 13.95
N GLY A 341 17.25 7.57 13.07
CA GLY A 341 18.63 7.16 13.28
C GLY A 341 19.41 7.18 11.97
N THR A 342 20.64 6.67 12.02
CA THR A 342 21.48 6.50 10.83
C THR A 342 22.24 5.19 10.97
N VAL A 343 22.36 4.45 9.88
CA VAL A 343 23.14 3.22 9.82
C VAL A 343 24.10 3.28 8.64
N ARG A 344 25.34 2.83 8.85
CA ARG A 344 26.31 2.63 7.77
C ARG A 344 26.11 1.25 7.18
N ILE A 345 26.06 1.18 5.86
CA ILE A 345 26.10 -0.08 5.12
C ILE A 345 27.57 -0.48 5.04
N THR A 346 28.05 -1.23 6.01
CA THR A 346 29.34 -1.91 5.85
C THR A 346 29.15 -2.91 4.73
N ALA A 347 29.87 -2.73 3.63
CA ALA A 347 29.90 -3.70 2.54
C ALA A 347 30.08 -5.09 3.17
N ALA A 348 29.27 -6.06 2.73
CA ALA A 348 29.32 -7.43 3.20
C ALA A 348 30.62 -8.14 2.73
N SER A 349 31.79 -7.57 3.03
CA SER A 349 33.10 -8.19 2.85
C SER A 349 33.73 -8.62 4.16
N GLU A 350 33.16 -8.31 5.32
CA GLU A 350 33.60 -8.89 6.59
C GLU A 350 32.36 -9.36 7.34
N ALA A 351 32.26 -10.68 7.46
CA ALA A 351 31.29 -11.33 8.33
C ALA A 351 31.28 -10.66 9.70
N VAL A 352 30.10 -10.22 10.14
CA VAL A 352 29.63 -10.13 11.52
C VAL A 352 30.71 -10.48 12.56
N GLU A 353 31.62 -9.54 12.85
CA GLU A 353 32.31 -9.49 14.13
C GLU A 353 31.46 -8.64 15.06
N VAL A 354 30.40 -9.26 15.59
CA VAL A 354 29.79 -8.77 16.82
C VAL A 354 30.89 -8.87 17.86
N GLN A 355 31.41 -7.73 18.31
CA GLN A 355 32.22 -7.64 19.52
C GLN A 355 31.41 -8.14 20.72
N ASN A 356 31.43 -9.46 20.91
CA ASN A 356 31.12 -10.12 22.16
C ASN A 356 32.44 -10.72 22.65
N LYS A 357 32.94 -10.18 23.76
CA LYS A 357 34.12 -10.66 24.49
C LYS A 357 34.08 -12.19 24.62
N GLN A 358 35.00 -12.88 23.94
CA GLN A 358 35.27 -14.29 24.24
C GLN A 358 35.97 -14.40 25.60
N PRO A 359 35.58 -15.34 26.47
CA PRO A 359 36.46 -15.83 27.51
C PRO A 359 37.50 -16.75 26.88
N LYS A 360 38.78 -16.46 27.14
CA LYS A 360 39.92 -17.33 26.84
C LYS A 360 39.68 -18.74 27.39
N LYS A 361 39.71 -19.74 26.51
CA LYS A 361 39.99 -21.14 26.91
C LYS A 361 41.17 -21.69 26.12
N SER A 362 42.07 -22.25 26.89
CA SER A 362 43.39 -22.76 26.57
C SER A 362 43.37 -24.04 25.73
N VAL A 363 44.24 -24.06 24.73
CA VAL A 363 45.11 -25.14 24.24
C VAL A 363 44.92 -26.53 24.87
N LYS A 364 44.70 -27.54 24.01
CA LYS A 364 45.42 -28.83 24.06
C LYS A 364 45.47 -29.44 22.65
N SER A 365 46.70 -29.58 22.15
CA SER A 365 47.07 -30.32 20.95
C SER A 365 46.96 -31.82 21.19
N ASN A 366 46.52 -32.59 20.20
CA ASN A 366 47.00 -33.96 20.00
C ASN A 366 47.05 -34.29 18.51
N ARG A 367 48.27 -34.65 18.10
CA ARG A 367 48.61 -35.33 16.83
C ARG A 367 48.07 -36.76 16.90
N GLU A 368 47.63 -37.29 15.77
CA GLU A 368 48.05 -38.62 15.31
C GLU A 368 47.63 -38.84 13.85
N SER A 369 48.56 -39.40 13.07
CA SER A 369 48.39 -39.90 11.71
C SER A 369 48.27 -41.43 11.77
N PRO A 370 47.72 -42.09 10.74
CA PRO A 370 48.60 -43.07 10.09
C PRO A 370 48.47 -43.19 8.57
N LYS A 371 49.59 -43.64 8.01
CA LYS A 371 49.88 -44.09 6.64
C LYS A 371 49.11 -45.36 6.27
N GLY A 372 48.89 -45.60 4.98
CA GLY A 372 48.54 -46.93 4.47
C GLY A 372 48.17 -46.97 2.98
N SER A 373 49.17 -47.09 2.12
CA SER A 373 49.08 -47.38 0.68
C SER A 373 48.66 -48.83 0.40
N LYS A 374 47.97 -49.10 -0.73
CA LYS A 374 48.21 -50.28 -1.59
C LYS A 374 47.57 -50.14 -2.98
N ILE A 375 48.28 -50.69 -3.96
CA ILE A 375 48.11 -50.64 -5.42
C ILE A 375 47.41 -51.93 -5.90
N LEU A 376 46.45 -51.77 -6.83
CA LEU A 376 46.01 -52.56 -8.02
C LEU A 376 46.46 -54.04 -8.21
N PRO A 377 45.65 -54.89 -8.90
CA PRO A 377 45.54 -54.83 -10.38
C PRO A 377 44.18 -55.18 -11.04
N ASP A 378 44.20 -55.02 -12.36
CA ASP A 378 43.17 -55.10 -13.40
C ASP A 378 42.30 -56.38 -13.47
N ALA A 379 41.06 -56.21 -13.97
CA ALA A 379 40.39 -57.20 -14.80
C ALA A 379 39.32 -56.57 -15.73
N LYS A 380 39.30 -57.03 -16.98
CA LYS A 380 38.49 -56.57 -18.12
C LYS A 380 37.02 -57.02 -18.11
N MET A 381 36.20 -56.18 -18.74
CA MET A 381 34.96 -56.41 -19.53
C MET A 381 34.06 -57.63 -19.22
N ASN A 382 32.76 -57.36 -19.01
CA ASN A 382 31.69 -57.70 -19.96
C ASN A 382 30.35 -57.08 -19.55
N GLY A 383 29.54 -56.71 -20.54
CA GLY A 383 28.32 -55.94 -20.38
C GLY A 383 27.14 -56.71 -19.78
N ALA A 384 26.19 -55.97 -19.23
CA ALA A 384 24.78 -56.32 -19.21
C ALA A 384 23.97 -55.10 -18.75
N THR A 385 23.14 -54.61 -19.66
CA THR A 385 22.05 -53.67 -19.42
C THR A 385 21.08 -54.30 -18.41
N LYS A 386 20.95 -53.75 -17.20
CA LYS A 386 19.80 -54.06 -16.34
C LYS A 386 19.47 -52.91 -15.40
N LEU A 387 18.20 -52.50 -15.49
CA LEU A 387 17.52 -51.50 -14.68
C LEU A 387 17.85 -51.62 -13.19
N ILE A 388 18.31 -50.52 -12.61
CA ILE A 388 18.25 -50.29 -11.16
C ILE A 388 17.24 -49.18 -10.90
N ARG A 389 16.15 -49.56 -10.23
CA ARG A 389 15.19 -48.67 -9.59
C ARG A 389 15.91 -47.91 -8.47
N GLY A 390 16.26 -46.65 -8.72
CA GLY A 390 16.62 -45.68 -7.68
C GLY A 390 15.38 -44.93 -7.21
N SER A 391 15.09 -45.02 -5.92
CA SER A 391 14.00 -44.32 -5.24
C SER A 391 14.18 -42.81 -5.35
N LEU A 392 13.34 -42.17 -6.17
CA LEU A 392 13.11 -40.73 -6.10
C LEU A 392 11.89 -40.48 -5.22
N SER A 393 12.15 -39.80 -4.11
CA SER A 393 11.20 -39.22 -3.17
C SER A 393 10.19 -38.36 -3.94
N ARG A 394 8.96 -38.85 -4.10
CA ARG A 394 7.86 -38.10 -4.70
C ARG A 394 7.48 -36.96 -3.75
N CYS A 395 7.78 -35.73 -4.14
CA CYS A 395 7.11 -34.56 -3.59
C CYS A 395 5.63 -34.65 -3.96
N PHE A 396 4.79 -34.78 -2.93
CA PHE A 396 3.34 -34.68 -3.02
C PHE A 396 2.96 -33.27 -3.49
N THR A 397 2.40 -33.16 -4.69
CA THR A 397 1.52 -32.05 -5.05
C THR A 397 0.12 -32.39 -4.54
N PRO A 398 -0.52 -31.58 -3.68
CA PRO A 398 -1.93 -31.81 -3.37
C PRO A 398 -2.78 -31.41 -4.57
N ARG A 399 -3.55 -32.38 -5.10
CA ARG A 399 -4.70 -32.10 -5.97
C ARG A 399 -5.77 -31.41 -5.14
N TYR A 400 -6.17 -30.20 -5.54
CA TYR A 400 -7.34 -29.53 -5.00
C TYR A 400 -8.61 -30.20 -5.53
N ASP A 401 -9.28 -30.97 -4.68
CA ASP A 401 -10.64 -31.45 -4.92
C ASP A 401 -11.63 -30.31 -4.58
N LYS A 402 -12.27 -29.76 -5.62
CA LYS A 402 -13.46 -28.91 -5.47
C LYS A 402 -14.64 -29.79 -5.06
N LYS A 403 -14.83 -30.02 -3.76
CA LYS A 403 -16.10 -30.54 -3.23
C LYS A 403 -17.01 -29.39 -2.79
N ARG A 404 -18.20 -29.41 -3.39
CA ARG A 404 -19.42 -28.68 -3.00
C ARG A 404 -19.62 -28.76 -1.48
N LEU A 405 -19.75 -27.60 -0.84
CA LEU A 405 -20.44 -27.47 0.43
C LEU A 405 -21.89 -27.10 0.13
N SER A 406 -22.77 -28.09 0.22
CA SER A 406 -24.21 -27.89 0.40
C SER A 406 -24.60 -28.33 1.81
N ASP A 407 -25.51 -27.54 2.38
CA ASP A 407 -26.42 -27.82 3.49
C ASP A 407 -25.90 -27.69 4.93
N GLY A 408 -26.49 -26.71 5.64
CA GLY A 408 -26.24 -26.46 7.06
C GLY A 408 -27.05 -25.29 7.64
N LYS A 409 -28.38 -25.41 7.60
CA LYS A 409 -29.41 -24.86 8.52
C LYS A 409 -29.16 -23.56 9.33
N THR A 410 -29.96 -22.55 8.96
CA THR A 410 -30.82 -21.70 9.81
C THR A 410 -30.40 -21.36 11.24
N HIS A 411 -30.04 -20.08 11.47
CA HIS A 411 -30.36 -19.36 12.70
C HIS A 411 -31.04 -18.02 12.36
N HIS A 412 -32.20 -17.81 12.98
CA HIS A 412 -32.98 -16.57 12.94
C HIS A 412 -32.16 -15.37 13.42
N SER A 413 -32.09 -14.32 12.61
CA SER A 413 -31.84 -12.97 13.10
C SER A 413 -32.95 -12.05 12.57
N GLN A 414 -33.46 -11.22 13.48
CA GLN A 414 -34.62 -10.37 13.32
C GLN A 414 -34.37 -9.30 12.24
N GLN A 415 -35.23 -9.28 11.22
CA GLN A 415 -35.31 -8.17 10.27
C GLN A 415 -36.07 -7.01 10.92
N SER A 416 -35.37 -5.91 11.15
CA SER A 416 -35.98 -4.59 11.32
C SER A 416 -36.59 -4.15 9.99
N SER A 417 -37.90 -4.00 9.97
CA SER A 417 -38.70 -3.49 8.86
C SER A 417 -38.37 -2.03 8.55
N VAL A 418 -37.90 -1.76 7.34
CA VAL A 418 -37.81 -0.41 6.77
C VAL A 418 -39.12 -0.15 6.01
N SER A 419 -39.95 0.73 6.56
CA SER A 419 -41.18 1.20 5.93
C SER A 419 -40.84 2.09 4.74
N ILE A 420 -41.16 1.63 3.53
CA ILE A 420 -41.10 2.43 2.31
C ILE A 420 -42.32 3.36 2.29
N LEU A 421 -42.12 4.65 2.57
CA LEU A 421 -43.13 5.68 2.36
C LEU A 421 -43.32 5.90 0.86
N LYS A 422 -44.50 5.52 0.34
CA LYS A 422 -44.97 5.93 -0.99
C LYS A 422 -45.23 7.44 -0.99
N MET A 423 -44.45 8.19 -1.77
CA MET A 423 -44.77 9.56 -2.14
C MET A 423 -46.08 9.58 -2.95
N GLN A 424 -47.14 10.12 -2.37
CA GLN A 424 -48.35 10.52 -3.10
C GLN A 424 -48.14 11.91 -3.70
N THR A 425 -48.29 12.00 -5.01
CA THR A 425 -48.37 13.24 -5.78
C THR A 425 -49.65 13.99 -5.43
N VAL A 426 -49.52 15.15 -4.77
CA VAL A 426 -50.65 16.05 -4.49
C VAL A 426 -50.86 16.98 -5.68
N SER A 427 -51.97 16.76 -6.39
CA SER A 427 -52.52 17.66 -7.41
C SER A 427 -53.12 18.90 -6.73
N ARG A 428 -52.60 20.10 -7.06
CA ARG A 428 -53.13 21.39 -6.61
C ARG A 428 -54.39 21.75 -7.41
N ARG A 429 -55.57 21.64 -6.78
CA ARG A 429 -56.81 22.28 -7.24
C ARG A 429 -56.79 23.76 -6.85
N LYS A 430 -56.94 24.64 -7.86
CA LYS A 430 -57.29 26.06 -7.68
C LYS A 430 -58.67 26.18 -7.05
N LYS A 431 -58.81 26.97 -5.97
CA LYS A 431 -60.10 27.50 -5.52
C LYS A 431 -60.13 29.00 -5.80
N ASN A 432 -61.15 29.39 -6.55
CA ASN A 432 -61.59 30.77 -6.71
C ASN A 432 -62.10 31.28 -5.35
N ILE A 433 -61.71 32.51 -5.00
CA ILE A 433 -62.35 33.30 -3.96
C ILE A 433 -63.13 34.40 -4.69
N LYS A 434 -64.42 34.49 -4.36
CA LYS A 434 -65.32 35.59 -4.70
C LYS A 434 -65.09 36.74 -3.74
#